data_AF-A0A1Y1W5D9-F1
#
_entry.id   AF-A0A1Y1W5D9-F1
#
_cell.length_a   1.000
_cell.length_b   1.000
_cell.length_c   1.000
_cell.angle_alpha   90.00
_cell.angle_beta   90.00
_cell.angle_gamma   90.00
#
_symmetry.space_group_name_H-M   'P 1'
#
loop_
_entity.id
_entity.type
_entity.pdbx_description
1 polymer ?
#
loop_
_entity_poly.entity_id
_entity_poly.type
_entity_poly.pdbx_seq_one_letter_code
_entity_poly.pdbx_strand_id
1 'polypeptide(L)'
;MPLATAKAGHRQGALHDTRDFARLSHFLHIFHQALNQEQELSMQQLEEELLQDTGVVRALLKRALRILTGNRHMEEKRIEKYVERAWERHLAGYAELPDSFAELGLYGVDVRERTRVVLETLELVFVRPDNLRHISSVGQQDAQQWRVEPVGVDSVSRTYWLLCGDRLYRETPKKSLLLIEKHNREAGVNSRRSTRLSEQRGPLVDPPRHDDIEDDGALWELLCASYEEWVYFPNVLEQLTSKADRTVYRRVSKIAPGIATRLHSEIKKQELLELLATRKRSTRIAKKEAMKHQREIIEQEEQMAEGDYRRSKRIKHSAEEEEPIHPMLIDTRDLRAQRREQARLEALEREQMKNIEIEHPAHQPPPVEEEAAAEGDAEESWMFMCACGKAGRNYDDGRAMTACERCLVWSHLGCSLRAEARRLGREIGEDEWEQLSYVCPSCRSSQQN
;
A
#
# COMPACT_ATOMS: atom_id res chain seq x y z
N MET A 1 -27.42 0.45 18.63
CA MET A 1 -25.99 0.39 18.27
C MET A 1 -25.14 1.49 18.96
N PRO A 2 -25.07 1.62 20.32
CA PRO A 2 -24.16 2.60 20.95
C PRO A 2 -23.02 1.97 21.79
N LEU A 3 -22.90 0.64 21.84
CA LEU A 3 -21.94 -0.05 22.71
C LEU A 3 -20.52 -0.21 22.10
N ALA A 4 -20.35 0.07 20.80
CA ALA A 4 -19.06 -0.03 20.12
C ALA A 4 -18.20 1.23 20.26
N THR A 5 -18.82 2.42 20.36
CA THR A 5 -18.12 3.71 20.47
C THR A 5 -17.55 3.94 21.88
N ALA A 6 -18.23 3.48 22.93
CA ALA A 6 -17.75 3.60 24.31
C ALA A 6 -16.49 2.74 24.60
N LYS A 7 -16.35 1.59 23.92
CA LYS A 7 -15.15 0.73 24.04
C LYS A 7 -13.94 1.28 23.27
N ALA A 8 -14.17 2.06 22.21
CA ALA A 8 -13.10 2.76 21.51
C ALA A 8 -12.51 3.87 22.39
N GLY A 9 -13.34 4.74 22.99
CA GLY A 9 -12.86 5.83 23.84
C GLY A 9 -12.05 5.41 25.07
N HIS A 10 -12.35 4.27 25.70
CA HIS A 10 -11.53 3.73 26.80
C HIS A 10 -10.18 3.13 26.34
N ARG A 11 -10.10 2.61 25.10
CA ARG A 11 -8.85 2.08 24.53
C ARG A 11 -7.95 3.20 24.00
N GLN A 12 -8.54 4.27 23.48
CA GLN A 12 -7.82 5.45 22.96
C GLN A 12 -7.11 6.20 24.09
N GLY A 13 -7.80 6.46 25.21
CA GLY A 13 -7.18 7.07 26.40
C GLY A 13 -5.99 6.26 26.92
N ALA A 14 -6.13 4.94 26.99
CA ALA A 14 -5.09 4.06 27.50
C ALA A 14 -3.82 4.05 26.64
N LEU A 15 -3.89 4.25 25.31
CA LEU A 15 -2.72 4.31 24.44
C LEU A 15 -1.98 5.66 24.56
N HIS A 16 -2.74 6.75 24.67
CA HIS A 16 -2.16 8.10 24.80
C HIS A 16 -1.41 8.31 26.10
N ASP A 17 -1.78 7.59 27.17
CA ASP A 17 -1.09 7.64 28.46
C ASP A 17 0.21 6.82 28.47
N THR A 18 0.60 6.19 27.35
CA THR A 18 1.82 5.38 27.29
C THR A 18 3.05 6.17 26.86
N ARG A 19 4.21 5.75 27.37
CA ARG A 19 5.49 6.33 27.05
C ARG A 19 5.96 6.07 25.65
N ASP A 20 5.79 4.84 25.22
CA ASP A 20 6.19 4.47 23.88
C ASP A 20 5.35 5.20 22.84
N PHE A 21 4.07 5.45 23.11
CA PHE A 21 3.25 6.24 22.20
C PHE A 21 3.75 7.69 22.10
N ALA A 22 3.93 8.41 23.22
CA ALA A 22 4.38 9.80 23.08
C ALA A 22 5.81 9.93 22.54
N ARG A 23 6.70 8.96 22.84
CA ARG A 23 8.03 8.89 22.21
C ARG A 23 7.92 8.68 20.71
N LEU A 24 7.10 7.74 20.25
CA LEU A 24 6.87 7.47 18.84
C LEU A 24 6.30 8.70 18.12
N SER A 25 5.25 9.29 18.68
CA SER A 25 4.64 10.50 18.15
C SER A 25 5.64 11.65 18.03
N HIS A 26 6.44 11.86 19.07
CA HIS A 26 7.42 12.94 19.09
C HIS A 26 8.58 12.70 18.13
N PHE A 27 9.03 11.45 18.03
CA PHE A 27 10.03 11.04 17.06
C PHE A 27 9.54 11.34 15.63
N LEU A 28 8.31 10.96 15.29
CA LEU A 28 7.75 11.23 13.97
C LEU A 28 7.57 12.74 13.73
N HIS A 29 7.18 13.51 14.74
CA HIS A 29 7.14 14.98 14.65
C HIS A 29 8.50 15.59 14.28
N ILE A 30 9.58 15.18 14.96
CA ILE A 30 10.93 15.71 14.70
C ILE A 30 11.48 15.21 13.35
N PHE A 31 11.31 13.92 13.05
CA PHE A 31 12.03 13.25 11.96
C PHE A 31 11.19 12.98 10.70
N HIS A 32 9.97 13.52 10.59
CA HIS A 32 9.11 13.32 9.41
C HIS A 32 9.83 13.64 8.09
N GLN A 33 10.59 14.74 8.02
CA GLN A 33 11.34 15.12 6.82
C GLN A 33 12.46 14.13 6.50
N ALA A 34 13.21 13.68 7.52
CA ALA A 34 14.30 12.72 7.35
C ALA A 34 13.80 11.34 6.89
N LEU A 35 12.57 10.98 7.29
CA LEU A 35 11.87 9.78 6.82
C LEU A 35 11.18 9.97 5.46
N ASN A 36 11.47 11.06 4.74
CA ASN A 36 10.86 11.40 3.45
C ASN A 36 9.32 11.34 3.51
N GLN A 37 8.74 11.93 4.56
CA GLN A 37 7.30 12.21 4.66
C GLN A 37 7.03 13.64 4.22
N GLU A 38 6.27 13.79 3.14
CA GLU A 38 5.89 15.10 2.60
C GLU A 38 4.94 15.85 3.53
N GLN A 39 4.13 15.12 4.30
CA GLN A 39 3.19 15.67 5.27
C GLN A 39 3.45 15.07 6.66
N GLU A 40 3.37 15.92 7.67
CA GLU A 40 3.37 15.48 9.06
C GLU A 40 2.16 14.57 9.32
N LEU A 41 2.43 13.37 9.84
CA LEU A 41 1.40 12.42 10.22
C LEU A 41 0.63 12.97 11.42
N SER A 42 -0.68 13.14 11.27
CA SER A 42 -1.49 13.57 12.39
C SER A 42 -1.51 12.47 13.46
N MET A 43 -1.63 12.87 14.72
CA MET A 43 -1.72 11.93 15.84
C MET A 43 -2.91 10.97 15.72
N GLN A 44 -4.04 11.46 15.24
CA GLN A 44 -5.23 10.65 15.00
C GLN A 44 -4.96 9.60 13.91
N GLN A 45 -4.25 9.99 12.84
CA GLN A 45 -3.84 9.06 11.79
C GLN A 45 -2.84 8.03 12.31
N LEU A 46 -1.88 8.44 13.14
CA LEU A 46 -0.91 7.50 13.75
C LEU A 46 -1.61 6.49 14.65
N GLU A 47 -2.55 6.93 15.48
CA GLU A 47 -3.33 6.03 16.33
C GLU A 47 -4.23 5.09 15.51
N GLU A 48 -4.95 5.63 14.52
CA GLU A 48 -5.75 4.83 13.60
C GLU A 48 -4.89 3.80 12.89
N GLU A 49 -3.68 4.15 12.47
CA GLU A 49 -2.72 3.24 11.83
C GLU A 49 -2.10 2.22 12.79
N LEU A 50 -1.95 2.57 14.06
CA LEU A 50 -1.52 1.60 15.07
C LEU A 50 -2.65 0.64 15.44
N LEU A 51 -3.91 1.05 15.31
CA LEU A 51 -5.08 0.20 15.53
C LEU A 51 -5.47 -0.60 14.29
N GLN A 52 -5.35 -0.01 13.11
CA GLN A 52 -5.77 -0.50 11.81
C GLN A 52 -4.59 -0.56 10.85
N ASP A 53 -4.55 -1.60 10.03
CA ASP A 53 -3.47 -1.78 9.07
C ASP A 53 -3.76 -1.02 7.75
N THR A 54 -3.53 0.30 7.70
CA THR A 54 -3.69 1.09 6.46
C THR A 54 -2.41 1.12 5.61
N GLY A 55 -1.27 0.70 6.17
CA GLY A 55 0.01 0.50 5.48
C GLY A 55 1.01 1.65 5.66
N VAL A 56 0.60 2.76 6.28
CA VAL A 56 1.49 3.91 6.53
C VAL A 56 2.63 3.54 7.47
N VAL A 57 2.37 2.80 8.55
CA VAL A 57 3.42 2.35 9.47
C VAL A 57 4.37 1.38 8.76
N ARG A 58 3.87 0.47 7.92
CA ARG A 58 4.75 -0.39 7.11
C ARG A 58 5.64 0.42 6.17
N ALA A 59 5.10 1.45 5.53
CA ALA A 59 5.87 2.34 4.69
C ALA A 59 6.94 3.12 5.50
N LEU A 60 6.63 3.57 6.72
CA LEU A 60 7.60 4.20 7.62
C LEU A 60 8.73 3.23 8.01
N LEU A 61 8.38 2.02 8.45
CA LEU A 61 9.35 0.99 8.80
C LEU A 61 10.25 0.64 7.61
N LYS A 62 9.68 0.52 6.41
CA LYS A 62 10.44 0.29 5.17
C LYS A 62 11.44 1.40 4.91
N ARG A 63 11.05 2.66 5.09
CA ARG A 63 11.97 3.80 4.92
C ARG A 63 13.06 3.80 5.98
N ALA A 64 12.73 3.58 7.25
CA ALA A 64 13.71 3.47 8.34
C ALA A 64 14.71 2.33 8.11
N LEU A 65 14.23 1.13 7.75
CA LEU A 65 15.09 -0.02 7.46
C LEU A 65 15.96 0.21 6.22
N ARG A 66 15.50 0.98 5.23
CA ARG A 66 16.30 1.37 4.06
C ARG A 66 17.42 2.32 4.47
N ILE A 67 17.16 3.25 5.39
CA ILE A 67 18.18 4.13 5.97
C ILE A 67 19.21 3.31 6.75
N LEU A 68 18.75 2.34 7.56
CA LEU A 68 19.63 1.49 8.36
C LEU A 68 20.53 0.58 7.52
N THR A 69 19.94 -0.10 6.52
CA THR A 69 20.61 -1.18 5.75
C THR A 69 21.21 -0.72 4.43
N GLY A 70 20.77 0.41 3.89
CA GLY A 70 21.10 0.86 2.53
C GLY A 70 20.43 0.07 1.41
N ASN A 71 19.64 -0.98 1.72
CA ASN A 71 18.99 -1.81 0.73
C ASN A 71 17.74 -1.11 0.16
N ARG A 72 17.75 -0.83 -1.15
CA ARG A 72 16.64 -0.18 -1.86
C ARG A 72 15.52 -1.14 -2.26
N HIS A 73 15.82 -2.44 -2.38
CA HIS A 73 14.92 -3.46 -2.91
C HIS A 73 14.25 -4.23 -1.77
N MET A 74 13.41 -3.54 -0.99
CA MET A 74 12.64 -4.17 0.09
C MET A 74 11.17 -4.31 -0.29
N GLU A 75 10.68 -5.55 -0.25
CA GLU A 75 9.26 -5.87 -0.38
C GLU A 75 8.50 -5.48 0.89
N GLU A 76 7.41 -4.75 0.73
CA GLU A 76 6.59 -4.29 1.86
C GLU A 76 5.85 -5.44 2.56
N LYS A 77 5.45 -6.46 1.80
CA LYS A 77 4.80 -7.68 2.33
C LYS A 77 5.68 -8.53 3.24
N ARG A 78 6.99 -8.26 3.29
CA ARG A 78 7.97 -8.98 4.13
C ARG A 78 8.56 -8.08 5.20
N ILE A 79 7.93 -6.95 5.50
CA ILE A 79 8.49 -5.95 6.41
C ILE A 79 8.77 -6.53 7.79
N GLU A 80 7.90 -7.41 8.29
CA GLU A 80 8.00 -8.07 9.58
C GLU A 80 9.29 -8.89 9.69
N LYS A 81 9.67 -9.62 8.62
CA LYS A 81 10.94 -10.37 8.56
C LYS A 81 12.16 -9.47 8.52
N TYR A 82 12.05 -8.28 7.92
CA TYR A 82 13.14 -7.32 7.90
C TYR A 82 13.31 -6.64 9.27
N VAL A 83 12.20 -6.36 9.96
CA VAL A 83 12.20 -5.89 11.35
C VAL A 83 12.89 -6.92 12.24
N GLU A 84 12.45 -8.19 12.19
CA GLU A 84 13.01 -9.28 12.98
C GLU A 84 14.54 -9.37 12.83
N ARG A 85 15.04 -9.45 11.59
CA ARG A 85 16.49 -9.48 11.31
C ARG A 85 17.23 -8.22 11.77
N ALA A 86 16.58 -7.06 11.76
CA ALA A 86 17.19 -5.82 12.23
C ALA A 86 17.35 -5.86 13.75
N TRP A 87 16.35 -6.37 14.46
CA TRP A 87 16.37 -6.56 15.92
C TRP A 87 17.41 -7.59 16.35
N GLU A 88 17.41 -8.76 15.72
CA GLU A 88 18.42 -9.80 15.97
C GLU A 88 19.85 -9.27 15.82
N ARG A 89 20.07 -8.34 14.87
CA ARG A 89 21.39 -7.79 14.60
C ARG A 89 21.76 -6.64 15.53
N HIS A 90 20.81 -5.77 15.88
CA HIS A 90 21.10 -4.47 16.48
C HIS A 90 20.56 -4.29 17.91
N LEU A 91 19.60 -5.10 18.33
CA LEU A 91 18.95 -5.04 19.64
C LEU A 91 19.13 -6.32 20.47
N ALA A 92 19.79 -7.35 19.93
CA ALA A 92 20.05 -8.59 20.66
C ALA A 92 20.72 -8.32 22.02
N GLY A 93 20.03 -8.70 23.10
CA GLY A 93 20.46 -8.52 24.49
C GLY A 93 20.04 -7.22 25.16
N TYR A 94 19.47 -6.26 24.42
CA TYR A 94 18.91 -5.01 24.96
C TYR A 94 17.37 -4.99 24.92
N ALA A 95 16.80 -5.52 23.84
CA ALA A 95 15.36 -5.67 23.69
C ALA A 95 15.06 -6.99 22.99
N GLU A 96 14.01 -7.67 23.47
CA GLU A 96 13.50 -8.90 22.88
C GLU A 96 12.20 -8.59 22.14
N LEU A 97 12.02 -9.21 20.97
CA LEU A 97 10.73 -9.15 20.28
C LEU A 97 9.67 -9.83 21.14
N PRO A 98 8.41 -9.38 21.10
CA PRO A 98 7.31 -10.12 21.68
C PRO A 98 7.30 -11.55 21.14
N ASP A 99 7.08 -12.56 22.00
CA ASP A 99 7.04 -13.98 21.59
C ASP A 99 6.01 -14.20 20.46
N SER A 100 4.90 -13.46 20.53
CA SER A 100 3.82 -13.47 19.55
C SER A 100 4.19 -12.83 18.21
N PHE A 101 5.26 -12.04 18.12
CA PHE A 101 5.65 -11.32 16.90
C PHE A 101 6.04 -12.27 15.76
N ALA A 102 6.73 -13.38 16.06
CA ALA A 102 7.15 -14.34 15.05
C ALA A 102 5.97 -15.02 14.33
N GLU A 103 4.88 -15.26 15.06
CA GLU A 103 3.68 -15.94 14.54
C GLU A 103 2.64 -14.95 14.00
N LEU A 104 2.42 -13.84 14.71
CA LEU A 104 1.32 -12.92 14.47
C LEU A 104 1.73 -11.67 13.68
N GLY A 105 3.04 -11.39 13.59
CA GLY A 105 3.59 -10.21 12.93
C GLY A 105 3.21 -8.90 13.62
N LEU A 106 3.45 -7.78 12.93
CA LEU A 106 3.30 -6.44 13.50
C LEU A 106 1.88 -6.13 14.01
N TYR A 107 0.84 -6.58 13.31
CA TYR A 107 -0.55 -6.24 13.61
C TYR A 107 -1.31 -7.30 14.41
N GLY A 108 -0.70 -8.45 14.66
CA GLY A 108 -1.34 -9.49 15.45
C GLY A 108 -0.95 -9.47 16.94
N VAL A 109 0.05 -8.66 17.32
CA VAL A 109 0.42 -8.39 18.72
C VAL A 109 -0.40 -7.24 19.32
N ASP A 110 -0.36 -7.09 20.65
CA ASP A 110 -1.08 -6.02 21.35
C ASP A 110 -0.66 -4.63 20.84
N VAL A 111 -1.56 -3.65 20.89
CA VAL A 111 -1.28 -2.31 20.37
C VAL A 111 -0.08 -1.66 21.07
N ARG A 112 0.14 -1.92 22.36
CA ARG A 112 1.29 -1.39 23.11
C ARG A 112 2.60 -2.02 22.64
N GLU A 113 2.61 -3.35 22.52
CA GLU A 113 3.76 -4.09 21.98
C GLU A 113 4.07 -3.66 20.55
N ARG A 114 3.04 -3.45 19.73
CA ARG A 114 3.17 -2.92 18.38
C ARG A 114 3.78 -1.53 18.37
N THR A 115 3.30 -0.62 19.20
CA THR A 115 3.87 0.74 19.33
C THR A 115 5.34 0.67 19.72
N ARG A 116 5.69 -0.18 20.68
CA ARG A 116 7.08 -0.43 21.09
C ARG A 116 7.92 -0.96 19.93
N VAL A 117 7.44 -1.97 19.21
CA VAL A 117 8.16 -2.55 18.07
C VAL A 117 8.40 -1.50 16.98
N VAL A 118 7.40 -0.69 16.67
CA VAL A 118 7.53 0.40 15.69
C VAL A 118 8.56 1.43 16.17
N LEU A 119 8.44 1.89 17.41
CA LEU A 119 9.34 2.88 18.00
C LEU A 119 10.80 2.41 17.96
N GLU A 120 11.08 1.24 18.54
CA GLU A 120 12.45 0.72 18.62
C GLU A 120 13.04 0.49 17.22
N THR A 121 12.25 0.00 16.27
CA THR A 121 12.70 -0.15 14.87
C THR A 121 13.02 1.19 14.22
N LEU A 122 12.19 2.20 14.44
CA LEU A 122 12.44 3.54 13.93
C LEU A 122 13.70 4.15 14.55
N GLU A 123 13.95 3.95 15.85
CA GLU A 123 15.14 4.44 16.53
C GLU A 123 16.44 3.81 16.00
N LEU A 124 16.36 2.61 15.38
CA LEU A 124 17.53 1.99 14.74
C LEU A 124 18.16 2.85 13.65
N VAL A 125 17.44 3.83 13.07
CA VAL A 125 18.06 4.77 12.12
C VAL A 125 19.27 5.51 12.71
N PHE A 126 19.34 5.63 14.05
CA PHE A 126 20.47 6.25 14.74
C PHE A 126 21.67 5.33 14.96
N VAL A 127 21.57 4.03 14.69
CA VAL A 127 22.74 3.13 14.67
C VAL A 127 23.74 3.57 13.60
N ARG A 128 23.25 4.14 12.50
CA ARG A 128 24.06 4.74 11.43
C ARG A 128 23.62 6.17 11.15
N PRO A 129 23.98 7.13 12.03
CA PRO A 129 23.47 8.49 11.96
C PRO A 129 23.92 9.24 10.70
N ASP A 130 25.04 8.84 10.09
CA ASP A 130 25.51 9.44 8.83
C ASP A 130 24.52 9.25 7.68
N ASN A 131 23.86 8.08 7.61
CA ASN A 131 22.84 7.82 6.61
C ASN A 131 21.64 8.77 6.74
N LEU A 132 21.27 9.12 7.98
CA LEU A 132 20.23 10.10 8.27
C LEU A 132 20.69 11.51 7.87
N ARG A 133 21.93 11.89 8.22
CA ARG A 133 22.51 13.22 7.94
C ARG A 133 22.69 13.51 6.45
N HIS A 134 22.94 12.49 5.63
CA HIS A 134 23.00 12.65 4.17
C HIS A 134 21.63 12.91 3.54
N ILE A 135 20.55 12.50 4.21
CA ILE A 135 19.17 12.64 3.73
C ILE A 135 18.55 13.92 4.29
N SER A 136 18.78 14.20 5.56
CA SER A 136 18.32 15.42 6.21
C SER A 136 19.27 16.56 5.86
N SER A 137 18.79 17.62 5.21
CA SER A 137 19.50 18.90 5.03
C SER A 137 19.75 19.67 6.35
N VAL A 138 19.66 18.97 7.48
CA VAL A 138 19.74 19.48 8.84
C VAL A 138 21.22 19.58 9.23
N GLY A 139 21.65 20.80 9.58
CA GLY A 139 23.04 21.09 9.91
C GLY A 139 23.42 20.60 11.31
N GLN A 140 24.72 20.56 11.64
CA GLN A 140 25.17 20.21 13.00
C GLN A 140 24.66 21.18 14.08
N GLN A 141 24.29 22.41 13.71
CA GLN A 141 23.77 23.45 14.62
C GLN A 141 22.38 23.12 15.16
N ASP A 142 21.64 22.25 14.46
CA ASP A 142 20.28 21.83 14.79
C ASP A 142 20.23 20.76 15.89
N ALA A 143 21.36 20.12 16.23
CA ALA A 143 21.36 19.01 17.20
C ALA A 143 20.91 19.42 18.62
N GLN A 144 21.08 20.69 19.00
CA GLN A 144 20.57 21.21 20.27
C GLN A 144 19.05 21.38 20.25
N GLN A 145 18.46 21.64 19.08
CA GLN A 145 17.02 21.90 18.95
C GLN A 145 16.15 20.64 19.07
N TRP A 146 16.77 19.46 18.95
CA TRP A 146 16.11 18.16 19.13
C TRP A 146 16.02 17.73 20.60
N ARG A 147 16.74 18.40 21.51
CA ARG A 147 16.65 18.10 22.94
C ARG A 147 15.40 18.74 23.53
N VAL A 148 14.53 17.92 24.09
CA VAL A 148 13.37 18.39 24.85
C VAL A 148 13.80 18.67 26.28
N GLU A 149 13.64 19.92 26.71
CA GLU A 149 13.75 20.27 28.12
C GLU A 149 12.38 20.14 28.80
N PRO A 150 12.33 19.64 30.06
CA PRO A 150 11.09 19.58 30.79
C PRO A 150 10.56 20.99 31.07
N VAL A 151 9.24 21.15 30.92
CA VAL A 151 8.54 22.39 31.25
C VAL A 151 8.77 22.74 32.71
N GLY A 152 8.78 21.74 33.59
CA GLY A 152 9.18 21.91 34.98
C GLY A 152 8.91 20.67 35.82
N VAL A 153 9.24 20.78 37.09
CA VAL A 153 9.02 19.74 38.10
C VAL A 153 8.19 20.35 39.22
N ASP A 154 7.15 19.64 39.65
CA ASP A 154 6.29 20.07 40.73
C ASP A 154 6.83 19.70 42.13
N SER A 155 6.08 20.06 43.16
CA SER A 155 6.43 19.79 44.56
C SER A 155 6.47 18.30 44.93
N VAL A 156 5.85 17.44 44.12
CA VAL A 156 5.77 15.99 44.30
C VAL A 156 6.79 15.26 43.40
N SER A 157 7.71 16.00 42.79
CA SER A 157 8.71 15.48 41.84
C SER A 157 8.09 14.83 40.59
N ARG A 158 6.92 15.33 40.15
CA ARG A 158 6.34 14.99 38.85
C ARG A 158 6.89 15.94 37.80
N THR A 159 7.33 15.38 36.68
CA THR A 159 7.98 16.13 35.60
C THR A 159 6.98 16.37 34.47
N TYR A 160 6.95 17.60 33.96
CA TYR A 160 6.05 18.01 32.88
C TYR A 160 6.82 18.13 31.58
N TRP A 161 6.33 17.47 30.53
CA TRP A 161 6.97 17.39 29.22
C TRP A 161 6.04 17.98 28.14
N LEU A 162 6.55 18.90 27.33
CA LEU A 162 5.84 19.39 26.15
C LEU A 162 6.39 18.63 24.93
N LEU A 163 5.58 17.77 24.34
CA LEU A 163 5.93 16.95 23.19
C LEU A 163 5.04 17.31 21.98
N CYS A 164 5.54 17.03 20.78
CA CYS A 164 4.86 17.29 19.50
C CYS A 164 4.38 18.73 19.27
N GLY A 165 4.84 19.70 20.08
CA GLY A 165 4.47 21.12 19.98
C GLY A 165 3.11 21.52 20.57
N ASP A 166 2.23 20.58 20.94
CA ASP A 166 0.94 20.86 21.60
C ASP A 166 0.55 19.88 22.71
N ARG A 167 1.35 18.87 23.04
CA ARG A 167 0.93 17.88 24.04
C ARG A 167 1.68 18.01 25.34
N LEU A 168 0.95 18.20 26.43
CA LEU A 168 1.51 18.26 27.76
C LEU A 168 1.36 16.90 28.45
N TYR A 169 2.48 16.25 28.70
CA TYR A 169 2.56 15.01 29.46
C TYR A 169 3.06 15.26 30.87
N ARG A 170 2.68 14.36 31.79
CA ARG A 170 3.18 14.30 33.15
C ARG A 170 3.78 12.93 33.43
N GLU A 171 5.02 12.94 33.89
CA GLU A 171 5.72 11.78 34.38
C GLU A 171 5.70 11.78 35.90
N THR A 172 5.15 10.71 36.50
CA THR A 172 5.14 10.51 37.94
C THR A 172 6.03 9.32 38.29
N PRO A 173 7.22 9.55 38.86
CA PRO A 173 8.11 8.47 39.29
C PRO A 173 7.42 7.56 40.31
N LYS A 174 7.70 6.24 40.30
CA LYS A 174 7.13 5.28 41.25
C LYS A 174 7.35 5.67 42.71
N LYS A 175 8.51 6.27 43.04
CA LYS A 175 8.77 6.79 44.39
C LYS A 175 7.75 7.87 44.80
N SER A 176 7.42 8.77 43.88
CA SER A 176 6.42 9.81 44.09
C SER A 176 5.01 9.22 44.23
N LEU A 177 4.66 8.20 43.43
CA LEU A 177 3.38 7.48 43.59
C LEU A 177 3.24 6.88 44.99
N LEU A 178 4.27 6.18 45.47
CA LEU A 178 4.27 5.58 46.81
C LEU A 178 4.14 6.63 47.93
N LEU A 179 4.75 7.81 47.76
CA LEU A 179 4.61 8.92 48.70
C LEU A 179 3.18 9.47 48.73
N ILE A 180 2.57 9.63 47.56
CA ILE A 180 1.17 10.09 47.42
C ILE A 180 0.22 9.07 48.07
N GLU A 181 0.39 7.78 47.79
CA GLU A 181 -0.42 6.72 48.38
C GLU A 181 -0.29 6.68 49.90
N LYS A 182 0.93 6.80 50.43
CA LYS A 182 1.18 6.81 51.88
C LYS A 182 0.47 7.99 52.54
N HIS A 183 0.62 9.20 51.99
CA HIS A 183 -0.04 10.39 52.51
C HIS A 183 -1.57 10.26 52.47
N ASN A 184 -2.13 9.70 51.40
CA ASN A 184 -3.57 9.48 51.26
C ASN A 184 -4.09 8.43 52.25
N ARG A 185 -3.34 7.35 52.52
CA ARG A 185 -3.69 6.36 53.55
C ARG A 185 -3.67 6.98 54.95
N GLU A 186 -2.66 7.77 55.28
CA GLU A 186 -2.54 8.46 56.57
C GLU A 186 -3.67 9.50 56.77
N ALA A 187 -4.03 10.25 55.73
CA ALA A 187 -5.16 11.17 55.74
C ALA A 187 -6.52 10.44 55.89
N GLY A 188 -6.69 9.30 55.22
CA GLY A 188 -7.89 8.46 55.32
C GLY A 188 -8.08 7.80 56.69
N VAL A 189 -6.98 7.48 57.39
CA VAL A 189 -7.02 6.96 58.77
C VAL A 189 -7.44 8.04 59.77
N ASN A 190 -6.98 9.28 59.59
CA ASN A 190 -7.39 10.42 60.43
C ASN A 190 -8.79 10.97 60.12
N SER A 191 -9.30 10.74 58.91
CA SER A 191 -10.65 11.17 58.49
C SER A 191 -11.80 10.41 59.18
N ARG A 192 -11.57 9.18 59.66
CA ARG A 192 -12.60 8.37 60.37
C ARG A 192 -13.07 8.96 61.71
N ARG A 193 -12.46 10.06 62.18
CA ARG A 193 -12.88 10.78 63.41
C ARG A 193 -13.63 12.08 63.16
N SER A 194 -13.81 12.52 61.91
CA SER A 194 -14.45 13.80 61.58
C SER A 194 -15.45 13.66 60.44
N THR A 195 -16.58 13.00 60.71
CA THR A 195 -17.77 13.10 59.86
C THR A 195 -18.41 14.47 60.03
N ARG A 196 -18.08 15.39 59.12
CA ARG A 196 -18.83 16.57 58.64
C ARG A 196 -17.79 17.64 58.25
N LEU A 197 -17.84 18.09 56.99
CA LEU A 197 -17.06 19.20 56.40
C LEU A 197 -15.68 18.83 55.81
N SER A 198 -15.64 17.97 54.79
CA SER A 198 -14.51 17.96 53.85
C SER A 198 -14.94 17.45 52.46
N GLU A 199 -15.90 18.14 51.84
CA GLU A 199 -16.30 17.89 50.44
C GLU A 199 -15.59 18.81 49.43
N GLN A 200 -14.52 19.52 49.83
CA GLN A 200 -13.84 20.48 48.94
C GLN A 200 -12.34 20.22 48.71
N ARG A 201 -11.82 19.05 49.10
CA ARG A 201 -10.48 18.61 48.66
C ARG A 201 -10.51 17.14 48.29
N GLY A 202 -11.14 16.84 47.16
CA GLY A 202 -10.84 15.60 46.46
C GLY A 202 -9.38 15.64 45.97
N PRO A 203 -8.65 14.51 45.97
CA PRO A 203 -7.45 14.40 45.16
C PRO A 203 -7.86 14.67 43.71
N LEU A 204 -7.18 15.59 43.03
CA LEU A 204 -7.59 16.06 41.70
C LEU A 204 -7.51 15.01 40.58
N VAL A 205 -7.07 13.79 40.88
CA VAL A 205 -6.98 12.64 39.97
C VAL A 205 -7.06 11.41 40.86
N ASP A 206 -7.92 10.43 40.53
CA ASP A 206 -7.90 9.11 41.18
C ASP A 206 -6.48 8.55 41.13
N PRO A 207 -5.96 7.95 42.21
CA PRO A 207 -4.63 7.34 42.16
C PRO A 207 -4.65 6.25 41.08
N PRO A 208 -3.74 6.34 40.09
CA PRO A 208 -3.64 5.37 39.00
C PRO A 208 -3.37 4.00 39.61
N ARG A 209 -3.91 2.95 38.98
CA ARG A 209 -3.75 1.61 39.53
C ARG A 209 -2.27 1.24 39.40
N HIS A 210 -1.75 0.48 40.36
CA HIS A 210 -0.35 0.04 40.36
C HIS A 210 0.01 -0.77 39.09
N ASP A 211 -1.00 -1.26 38.35
CA ASP A 211 -0.87 -1.96 37.06
C ASP A 211 -0.58 -1.01 35.88
N ASP A 212 -0.75 0.30 36.05
CA ASP A 212 -0.51 1.32 35.00
C ASP A 212 0.94 1.85 35.02
N ILE A 213 1.78 1.38 35.96
CA ILE A 213 3.19 1.74 36.03
C ILE A 213 3.94 0.95 34.96
N GLU A 214 4.53 1.65 34.00
CA GLU A 214 5.31 1.04 32.92
C GLU A 214 6.60 0.37 33.46
N ASP A 215 7.20 -0.49 32.65
CA ASP A 215 8.40 -1.28 33.00
C ASP A 215 9.55 -0.42 33.52
N ASP A 216 9.60 0.85 33.10
CA ASP A 216 10.62 1.83 33.51
C ASP A 216 10.39 2.45 34.89
N GLY A 217 9.30 2.11 35.56
CA GLY A 217 9.02 2.52 36.94
C GLY A 217 8.52 3.96 37.09
N ALA A 218 7.88 4.51 36.05
CA ALA A 218 7.16 5.77 36.12
C ALA A 218 5.78 5.63 35.46
N LEU A 219 4.82 6.39 35.95
CA LEU A 219 3.53 6.55 35.29
C LEU A 219 3.61 7.74 34.33
N TRP A 220 3.15 7.54 33.10
CA TRP A 220 2.91 8.62 32.15
C TRP A 220 1.44 8.91 31.99
N GLU A 221 1.11 10.19 31.84
CA GLU A 221 -0.26 10.67 31.69
C GLU A 221 -0.29 11.84 30.70
N LEU A 222 -1.22 11.81 29.75
CA LEU A 222 -1.50 12.96 28.89
C LEU A 222 -2.45 13.93 29.60
N LEU A 223 -2.01 15.17 29.82
CA LEU A 223 -2.79 16.19 30.52
C LEU A 223 -3.51 17.15 29.57
N CYS A 224 -2.83 17.59 28.52
CA CYS A 224 -3.39 18.50 27.53
C CYS A 224 -3.04 18.06 26.11
N ALA A 225 -4.04 17.99 25.25
CA ALA A 225 -3.96 17.79 23.81
C ALA A 225 -4.99 18.63 23.06
N SER A 226 -6.15 18.95 23.67
CA SER A 226 -7.20 19.75 23.04
C SER A 226 -7.09 21.25 23.37
N TYR A 227 -7.78 22.07 22.57
CA TYR A 227 -7.88 23.50 22.82
C TYR A 227 -8.46 23.80 24.22
N GLU A 228 -9.53 23.10 24.58
CA GLU A 228 -10.27 23.26 25.83
C GLU A 228 -9.37 22.93 27.03
N GLU A 229 -8.60 21.86 26.95
CA GLU A 229 -7.64 21.46 27.99
C GLU A 229 -6.55 22.51 28.19
N TRP A 230 -5.99 23.07 27.10
CA TRP A 230 -4.98 24.12 27.20
C TRP A 230 -5.51 25.43 27.78
N VAL A 231 -6.80 25.74 27.57
CA VAL A 231 -7.46 26.91 28.18
C VAL A 231 -7.75 26.67 29.66
N TYR A 232 -8.13 25.44 30.05
CA TYR A 232 -8.55 25.12 31.40
C TYR A 232 -7.39 24.80 32.35
N PHE A 233 -6.40 24.02 31.89
CA PHE A 233 -5.36 23.43 32.73
C PHE A 233 -4.50 24.44 33.52
N PRO A 234 -4.13 25.63 32.99
CA PRO A 234 -3.45 26.63 33.78
C PRO A 234 -4.20 27.00 35.08
N ASN A 235 -5.53 27.05 35.04
CA ASN A 235 -6.36 27.37 36.21
C ASN A 235 -6.26 26.29 37.30
N VAL A 236 -6.04 25.04 36.90
CA VAL A 236 -5.80 23.94 37.84
C VAL A 236 -4.48 24.13 38.59
N LEU A 237 -3.43 24.51 37.86
CA LEU A 237 -2.10 24.77 38.45
C LEU A 237 -2.07 26.04 39.32
N GLU A 238 -2.92 27.03 39.03
CA GLU A 238 -3.01 28.27 39.82
C GLU A 238 -3.43 28.02 41.28
N GLN A 239 -4.25 26.99 41.51
CA GLN A 239 -4.72 26.63 42.84
C GLN A 239 -3.62 26.04 43.72
N LEU A 240 -2.49 25.64 43.12
CA LEU A 240 -1.36 25.05 43.83
C LEU A 240 -0.49 26.12 44.50
N THR A 241 -0.16 25.89 45.78
CA THR A 241 0.47 26.92 46.62
C THR A 241 2.00 26.82 46.67
N SER A 242 2.59 25.68 46.29
CA SER A 242 4.04 25.46 46.41
C SER A 242 4.85 26.31 45.43
N LYS A 243 6.10 26.64 45.81
CA LYS A 243 7.04 27.39 44.95
C LYS A 243 7.38 26.63 43.66
N ALA A 244 7.50 25.31 43.74
CA ALA A 244 7.77 24.45 42.59
C ALA A 244 6.58 24.49 41.61
N ASP A 245 5.37 24.27 42.12
CA ASP A 245 4.12 24.30 41.34
C ASP A 245 3.90 25.66 40.66
N ARG A 246 4.19 26.77 41.37
CA ARG A 246 4.15 28.12 40.80
C ARG A 246 5.13 28.33 39.63
N THR A 247 6.25 27.63 39.62
CA THR A 247 7.22 27.70 38.52
C THR A 247 6.67 26.97 37.29
N VAL A 248 6.05 25.81 37.49
CA VAL A 248 5.34 25.08 36.43
C VAL A 248 4.19 25.93 35.89
N TYR A 249 3.32 26.44 36.77
CA TYR A 249 2.22 27.34 36.40
C TYR A 249 2.71 28.52 35.56
N ARG A 250 3.74 29.25 35.99
CA ARG A 250 4.24 30.41 35.24
C ARG A 250 4.71 30.04 33.83
N ARG A 251 5.38 28.90 33.67
CA ARG A 251 5.85 28.43 32.37
C ARG A 251 4.69 27.96 31.49
N VAL A 252 3.79 27.13 32.04
CA VAL A 252 2.59 26.62 31.34
C VAL A 252 1.69 27.78 30.90
N SER A 253 1.38 28.73 31.79
CA SER A 253 0.56 29.91 31.46
C SER A 253 1.21 30.82 30.42
N LYS A 254 2.54 30.82 30.29
CA LYS A 254 3.24 31.56 29.24
C LYS A 254 3.09 30.90 27.87
N ILE A 255 3.13 29.56 27.79
CA ILE A 255 3.06 28.82 26.52
C ILE A 255 1.62 28.53 26.06
N ALA A 256 0.69 28.36 27.00
CA ALA A 256 -0.68 27.92 26.74
C ALA A 256 -1.44 28.79 25.71
N PRO A 257 -1.40 30.14 25.75
CA PRO A 257 -2.13 30.95 24.78
C PRO A 257 -1.66 30.74 23.34
N GLY A 258 -0.35 30.54 23.13
CA GLY A 258 0.22 30.29 21.80
C GLY A 258 -0.24 28.96 21.22
N ILE A 259 -0.18 27.91 22.04
CA ILE A 259 -0.63 26.56 21.66
C ILE A 259 -2.15 26.56 21.41
N ALA A 260 -2.94 27.12 22.32
CA ALA A 260 -4.39 27.20 22.19
C ALA A 260 -4.82 27.95 20.92
N THR A 261 -4.16 29.07 20.59
CA THR A 261 -4.46 29.81 19.35
C THR A 261 -4.19 28.97 18.11
N ARG A 262 -3.07 28.22 18.09
CA ARG A 262 -2.73 27.32 16.99
C ARG A 262 -3.76 26.20 16.83
N LEU A 263 -4.07 25.48 17.92
CA LEU A 263 -5.06 24.40 17.92
C LEU A 263 -6.44 24.90 17.48
N HIS A 264 -6.88 26.05 17.97
CA HIS A 264 -8.16 26.64 17.56
C HIS A 264 -8.20 27.00 16.06
N SER A 265 -7.06 27.43 15.50
CA SER A 265 -6.94 27.76 14.09
C SER A 265 -6.98 26.50 13.22
N GLU A 266 -6.37 25.41 13.69
CA GLU A 266 -6.41 24.09 13.03
C GLU A 266 -7.83 23.51 13.04
N ILE A 267 -8.53 23.55 14.18
CA ILE A 267 -9.93 23.11 14.30
C ILE A 267 -10.81 23.88 13.29
N LYS A 268 -10.73 25.21 13.26
CA LYS A 268 -11.47 26.05 12.30
C LYS A 268 -11.16 25.71 10.85
N LYS A 269 -9.90 25.38 10.54
CA LYS A 269 -9.49 24.98 9.20
C LYS A 269 -10.11 23.63 8.82
N GLN A 270 -10.12 22.67 9.75
CA GLN A 270 -10.76 21.37 9.54
C GLN A 270 -12.26 21.51 9.34
N GLU A 271 -12.95 22.27 10.19
CA GLU A 271 -14.38 22.57 10.04
C GLU A 271 -14.69 23.23 8.69
N LEU A 272 -13.87 24.19 8.26
CA LEU A 272 -14.03 24.82 6.96
C LEU A 272 -13.86 23.81 5.81
N LEU A 273 -12.86 22.92 5.89
CA LEU A 273 -12.65 21.89 4.88
C LEU A 273 -13.81 20.89 4.83
N GLU A 274 -14.34 20.49 5.99
CA GLU A 274 -15.51 19.62 6.08
C GLU A 274 -16.76 20.30 5.52
N LEU A 275 -16.97 21.58 5.82
CA LEU A 275 -18.03 22.38 5.23
C LEU A 275 -17.88 22.50 3.72
N LEU A 276 -16.66 22.64 3.19
CA LEU A 276 -16.41 22.66 1.75
C LEU A 276 -16.67 21.29 1.10
N ALA A 277 -16.35 20.20 1.79
CA ALA A 277 -16.59 18.83 1.32
C ALA A 277 -18.09 18.47 1.33
N THR A 278 -18.82 18.90 2.37
CA THR A 278 -20.26 18.64 2.55
C THR A 278 -21.14 19.64 1.80
N ARG A 279 -20.60 20.79 1.40
CA ARG A 279 -21.31 21.75 0.55
C ARG A 279 -21.58 21.09 -0.80
N LYS A 280 -22.87 20.80 -1.05
CA LYS A 280 -23.38 20.40 -2.36
C LYS A 280 -22.75 21.31 -3.43
N ARG A 281 -21.91 20.75 -4.31
CA ARG A 281 -21.49 21.42 -5.55
C ARG A 281 -22.75 22.04 -6.13
N SER A 282 -22.72 23.35 -6.42
CA SER A 282 -23.95 24.11 -6.73
C SER A 282 -24.84 23.34 -7.72
N THR A 283 -26.14 23.29 -7.45
CA THR A 283 -27.13 22.50 -8.22
C THR A 283 -27.07 22.73 -9.73
N ARG A 284 -26.60 23.92 -10.16
CA ARG A 284 -26.36 24.27 -11.56
C ARG A 284 -25.16 23.54 -12.18
N ILE A 285 -24.04 23.43 -11.46
CA ILE A 285 -22.85 22.74 -11.95
C ILE A 285 -23.10 21.24 -11.98
N ALA A 286 -23.70 20.68 -10.92
CA ALA A 286 -24.06 19.27 -10.87
C ALA A 286 -25.03 18.86 -11.99
N LYS A 287 -26.05 19.69 -12.30
CA LYS A 287 -26.94 19.45 -13.44
C LYS A 287 -26.20 19.52 -14.78
N LYS A 288 -25.28 20.47 -14.95
CA LYS A 288 -24.52 20.63 -16.20
C LYS A 288 -23.54 19.47 -16.42
N GLU A 289 -22.87 19.01 -15.38
CA GLU A 289 -21.97 17.83 -15.43
C GLU A 289 -22.77 16.54 -15.69
N ALA A 290 -23.91 16.35 -15.02
CA ALA A 290 -24.78 15.19 -15.27
C ALA A 290 -25.33 15.17 -16.69
N MET A 291 -25.77 16.32 -17.22
CA MET A 291 -26.24 16.43 -18.60
C MET A 291 -25.13 16.17 -19.62
N LYS A 292 -23.89 16.59 -19.32
CA LYS A 292 -22.73 16.29 -20.16
C LYS A 292 -22.41 14.79 -20.16
N HIS A 293 -22.36 14.17 -18.98
CA HIS A 293 -22.12 12.74 -18.83
C HIS A 293 -23.21 11.89 -19.51
N GLN A 294 -24.48 12.29 -19.42
CA GLN A 294 -25.57 11.64 -20.15
C GLN A 294 -25.40 11.74 -21.67
N ARG A 295 -24.93 12.88 -22.20
CA ARG A 295 -24.62 13.02 -23.63
C ARG A 295 -23.46 12.12 -24.05
N GLU A 296 -22.39 12.06 -23.26
CA GLU A 296 -21.24 11.20 -23.53
C GLU A 296 -21.63 9.71 -23.56
N ILE A 297 -22.52 9.27 -22.67
CA ILE A 297 -23.07 7.91 -22.70
C ILE A 297 -23.88 7.66 -23.98
N ILE A 298 -24.80 8.57 -24.33
CA ILE A 298 -25.61 8.43 -25.55
C ILE A 298 -24.72 8.38 -26.79
N GLU A 299 -23.71 9.24 -26.88
CA GLU A 299 -22.74 9.24 -27.99
C GLU A 299 -21.94 7.92 -28.05
N GLN A 300 -21.56 7.35 -26.90
CA GLN A 300 -20.89 6.05 -26.86
C GLN A 300 -21.81 4.91 -27.30
N GLU A 301 -23.07 4.90 -26.86
CA GLU A 301 -24.07 3.92 -27.28
C GLU A 301 -24.36 4.01 -28.78
N GLU A 302 -24.49 5.22 -29.33
CA GLU A 302 -24.66 5.45 -30.77
C GLU A 302 -23.45 4.96 -31.58
N GLN A 303 -22.22 5.20 -31.10
CA GLN A 303 -21.00 4.70 -31.74
C GLN A 303 -20.94 3.16 -31.71
N MET A 304 -21.32 2.53 -30.60
CA MET A 304 -21.39 1.08 -30.50
C MET A 304 -22.45 0.50 -31.44
N ALA A 305 -23.65 1.10 -31.47
CA ALA A 305 -24.74 0.68 -32.36
C ALA A 305 -24.38 0.85 -33.85
N GLU A 306 -23.69 1.94 -34.22
CA GLU A 306 -23.19 2.14 -35.58
C GLU A 306 -22.12 1.08 -35.94
N GLY A 307 -21.23 0.75 -35.00
CA GLY A 307 -20.27 -0.34 -35.14
C GLY A 307 -20.94 -1.70 -35.39
N ASP A 308 -21.95 -2.04 -34.60
CA ASP A 308 -22.73 -3.27 -34.73
C ASP A 308 -23.52 -3.32 -36.04
N TYR A 309 -24.12 -2.19 -36.46
CA TYR A 309 -24.80 -2.10 -37.74
C TYR A 309 -23.84 -2.32 -38.92
N ARG A 310 -22.64 -1.72 -38.89
CA ARG A 310 -21.59 -1.95 -39.90
C ARG A 310 -21.14 -3.41 -39.92
N ARG A 311 -20.97 -4.04 -38.77
CA ARG A 311 -20.62 -5.46 -38.65
C ARG A 311 -21.71 -6.36 -39.22
N SER A 312 -22.98 -6.11 -38.87
CA SER A 312 -24.13 -6.86 -39.37
C SER A 312 -24.30 -6.71 -40.88
N LYS A 313 -24.04 -5.52 -41.44
CA LYS A 313 -24.06 -5.30 -42.89
C LYS A 313 -22.95 -6.07 -43.63
N ARG A 314 -21.74 -6.17 -43.05
CA ARG A 314 -20.66 -7.01 -43.61
C ARG A 314 -21.03 -8.49 -43.60
N ILE A 315 -21.61 -8.98 -42.50
CA ILE A 315 -22.07 -10.38 -42.40
C ILE A 315 -23.15 -10.68 -43.44
N LYS A 316 -24.13 -9.78 -43.62
CA LYS A 316 -25.17 -9.95 -44.65
C LYS A 316 -24.60 -9.92 -46.07
N HIS A 317 -23.68 -8.99 -46.37
CA HIS A 317 -23.03 -8.93 -47.68
C HIS A 317 -22.22 -10.20 -47.97
N SER A 318 -21.49 -10.71 -46.97
CA SER A 318 -20.75 -11.98 -47.08
C SER A 318 -21.70 -13.16 -47.29
N ALA A 319 -22.82 -13.21 -46.57
CA ALA A 319 -23.82 -14.28 -46.72
C ALA A 319 -24.58 -14.20 -48.06
N GLU A 320 -24.80 -13.00 -48.60
CA GLU A 320 -25.37 -12.78 -49.94
C GLU A 320 -24.36 -13.08 -51.06
N GLU A 321 -23.06 -12.86 -50.84
CA GLU A 321 -21.99 -13.32 -51.75
C GLU A 321 -21.78 -14.85 -51.69
N GLU A 322 -22.17 -15.49 -50.59
CA GLU A 322 -22.08 -16.94 -50.37
C GLU A 322 -23.29 -17.76 -50.90
N GLU A 323 -24.35 -17.13 -51.43
CA GLU A 323 -25.41 -17.83 -52.20
C GLU A 323 -25.68 -17.19 -53.57
N PRO A 324 -25.74 -17.94 -54.70
CA PRO A 324 -26.00 -19.38 -54.82
C PRO A 324 -24.87 -20.15 -55.54
N ILE A 325 -24.12 -20.96 -54.80
CA ILE A 325 -23.35 -22.10 -55.36
C ILE A 325 -23.94 -23.45 -54.92
N HIS A 326 -24.97 -23.45 -54.06
CA HIS A 326 -25.41 -24.66 -53.36
C HIS A 326 -26.84 -25.18 -53.64
N PRO A 327 -27.27 -25.32 -54.91
CA PRO A 327 -28.21 -26.39 -55.28
C PRO A 327 -27.51 -27.71 -55.66
N MET A 328 -26.21 -27.68 -56.04
CA MET A 328 -25.56 -28.86 -56.65
C MET A 328 -24.89 -29.83 -55.67
N LEU A 329 -24.65 -29.45 -54.42
CA LEU A 329 -23.85 -30.29 -53.50
C LEU A 329 -24.66 -31.30 -52.67
N ILE A 330 -25.98 -31.09 -52.49
CA ILE A 330 -26.85 -32.11 -51.88
C ILE A 330 -27.01 -33.30 -52.85
N ASP A 331 -27.13 -33.01 -54.15
CA ASP A 331 -27.07 -34.02 -55.21
C ASP A 331 -25.76 -34.82 -55.15
N THR A 332 -24.62 -34.20 -54.84
CA THR A 332 -23.36 -34.97 -54.78
C THR A 332 -23.27 -35.94 -53.62
N ARG A 333 -23.95 -35.73 -52.48
CA ARG A 333 -23.88 -36.64 -51.33
C ARG A 333 -24.77 -37.86 -51.53
N ASP A 334 -25.97 -37.65 -52.07
CA ASP A 334 -26.90 -38.72 -52.43
C ASP A 334 -26.47 -39.46 -53.69
N LEU A 335 -25.93 -38.77 -54.70
CA LEU A 335 -25.33 -39.39 -55.89
C LEU A 335 -24.03 -40.13 -55.54
N ARG A 336 -23.23 -39.67 -54.56
CA ARG A 336 -22.09 -40.45 -54.03
C ARG A 336 -22.53 -41.64 -53.19
N ALA A 337 -23.66 -41.57 -52.48
CA ALA A 337 -24.22 -42.72 -51.78
C ALA A 337 -24.76 -43.77 -52.77
N GLN A 338 -25.51 -43.34 -53.79
CA GLN A 338 -26.00 -44.21 -54.86
C GLN A 338 -24.87 -44.80 -55.73
N ARG A 339 -23.82 -44.02 -56.05
CA ARG A 339 -22.62 -44.52 -56.73
C ARG A 339 -21.83 -45.51 -55.88
N ARG A 340 -21.82 -45.36 -54.55
CA ARG A 340 -21.20 -46.35 -53.64
C ARG A 340 -22.01 -47.65 -53.58
N GLU A 341 -23.33 -47.56 -53.59
CA GLU A 341 -24.22 -48.72 -53.65
C GLU A 341 -24.12 -49.45 -55.00
N GLN A 342 -24.15 -48.71 -56.13
CA GLN A 342 -23.93 -49.25 -57.48
C GLN A 342 -22.53 -49.85 -57.64
N ALA A 343 -21.48 -49.20 -57.14
CA ALA A 343 -20.12 -49.76 -57.18
C ALA A 343 -19.99 -51.03 -56.32
N ARG A 344 -20.79 -51.18 -55.25
CA ARG A 344 -20.83 -52.39 -54.43
C ARG A 344 -21.52 -53.55 -55.15
N LEU A 345 -22.61 -53.27 -55.87
CA LEU A 345 -23.30 -54.24 -56.72
C LEU A 345 -22.45 -54.63 -57.94
N GLU A 346 -21.82 -53.67 -58.61
CA GLU A 346 -20.89 -53.92 -59.72
C GLU A 346 -19.61 -54.64 -59.26
N ALA A 347 -19.15 -54.43 -58.01
CA ALA A 347 -18.02 -55.19 -57.46
C ALA A 347 -18.41 -56.65 -57.19
N LEU A 348 -19.64 -56.91 -56.73
CA LEU A 348 -20.21 -58.26 -56.63
C LEU A 348 -20.39 -58.91 -58.01
N GLU A 349 -20.85 -58.18 -59.01
CA GLU A 349 -20.93 -58.66 -60.40
C GLU A 349 -19.54 -58.86 -61.03
N ARG A 350 -18.57 -57.99 -60.72
CA ARG A 350 -17.17 -58.13 -61.17
C ARG A 350 -16.44 -59.25 -60.43
N GLU A 351 -16.77 -59.57 -59.19
CA GLU A 351 -16.28 -60.77 -58.50
C GLU A 351 -16.92 -62.04 -59.08
N GLN A 352 -18.18 -61.98 -59.52
CA GLN A 352 -18.80 -63.05 -60.33
C GLN A 352 -18.17 -63.17 -61.72
N MET A 353 -17.73 -62.08 -62.35
CA MET A 353 -17.05 -62.09 -63.66
C MET A 353 -15.54 -62.36 -63.61
N LYS A 354 -14.83 -62.03 -62.51
CA LYS A 354 -13.39 -62.31 -62.31
C LYS A 354 -13.07 -63.76 -61.95
N ASN A 355 -14.09 -64.61 -61.88
CA ASN A 355 -13.93 -66.07 -61.88
C ASN A 355 -13.67 -66.63 -63.30
N ILE A 356 -13.53 -65.76 -64.31
CA ILE A 356 -13.19 -66.11 -65.69
C ILE A 356 -11.97 -65.26 -66.10
N GLU A 357 -10.80 -65.91 -66.11
CA GLU A 357 -9.58 -65.59 -66.89
C GLU A 357 -8.83 -64.26 -66.61
N ILE A 358 -7.50 -64.09 -66.72
CA ILE A 358 -6.24 -64.85 -66.58
C ILE A 358 -5.11 -63.79 -66.80
N GLU A 359 -3.96 -63.91 -66.09
CA GLU A 359 -2.58 -63.42 -66.41
C GLU A 359 -2.13 -61.92 -66.35
N HIS A 360 -1.28 -61.62 -65.34
CA HIS A 360 0.08 -60.98 -65.29
C HIS A 360 0.69 -60.22 -66.51
N PRO A 361 1.82 -59.44 -66.39
CA PRO A 361 2.39 -58.59 -65.30
C PRO A 361 3.08 -57.25 -65.79
N ALA A 362 3.76 -56.52 -64.86
CA ALA A 362 4.87 -55.53 -65.06
C ALA A 362 4.51 -54.10 -65.56
N HIS A 363 5.21 -52.97 -65.32
CA HIS A 363 6.43 -52.53 -64.60
C HIS A 363 6.40 -50.96 -64.56
N GLN A 364 6.78 -50.34 -63.43
CA GLN A 364 7.58 -49.10 -63.15
C GLN A 364 7.65 -47.86 -64.11
N PRO A 365 8.18 -46.65 -63.71
CA PRO A 365 7.89 -45.65 -62.64
C PRO A 365 7.86 -44.17 -63.21
N PRO A 366 8.41 -43.10 -62.56
CA PRO A 366 7.89 -42.04 -61.65
C PRO A 366 7.76 -40.64 -62.36
N PRO A 367 7.95 -39.42 -61.77
CA PRO A 367 7.68 -38.79 -60.44
C PRO A 367 6.53 -37.72 -60.57
N VAL A 368 6.10 -36.87 -59.62
CA VAL A 368 6.71 -35.73 -58.90
C VAL A 368 5.65 -35.12 -57.93
N GLU A 369 6.08 -34.54 -56.80
CA GLU A 369 5.61 -33.31 -56.08
C GLU A 369 4.09 -32.98 -56.00
N GLU A 370 3.47 -32.43 -54.96
CA GLU A 370 3.87 -31.68 -53.76
C GLU A 370 2.64 -31.62 -52.83
N GLU A 371 2.86 -31.30 -51.55
CA GLU A 371 1.86 -31.18 -50.49
C GLU A 371 1.04 -29.88 -50.57
N ALA A 372 -0.21 -29.92 -50.09
CA ALA A 372 -0.85 -28.90 -49.20
C ALA A 372 -2.35 -29.23 -49.10
N ALA A 373 -2.85 -29.74 -47.96
CA ALA A 373 -3.17 -29.05 -46.71
C ALA A 373 -4.57 -28.42 -46.73
N ALA A 374 -5.43 -28.98 -45.86
CA ALA A 374 -6.79 -28.59 -45.58
C ALA A 374 -6.82 -27.48 -44.51
N GLU A 375 -7.75 -26.55 -44.66
CA GLU A 375 -8.00 -25.42 -43.76
C GLU A 375 -8.96 -25.83 -42.63
N GLY A 376 -8.56 -25.49 -41.39
CA GLY A 376 -9.38 -25.51 -40.20
C GLY A 376 -8.93 -24.37 -39.29
N ASP A 377 -9.91 -23.64 -38.74
CA ASP A 377 -9.87 -22.55 -37.76
C ASP A 377 -8.78 -21.48 -37.92
N ALA A 378 -9.24 -20.23 -38.09
CA ALA A 378 -8.40 -19.05 -37.97
C ALA A 378 -7.99 -18.82 -36.49
N GLU A 379 -7.15 -19.70 -35.96
CA GLU A 379 -6.28 -19.38 -34.83
C GLU A 379 -5.38 -18.22 -35.26
N GLU A 380 -5.16 -17.24 -34.38
CA GLU A 380 -4.32 -16.06 -34.63
C GLU A 380 -2.91 -16.50 -35.07
N SER A 381 -2.69 -16.58 -36.38
CA SER A 381 -1.42 -16.98 -36.98
C SER A 381 -0.43 -15.82 -36.86
N TRP A 382 0.47 -15.89 -35.88
CA TRP A 382 1.53 -14.90 -35.69
C TRP A 382 2.87 -15.43 -36.20
N MET A 383 3.71 -14.52 -36.73
CA MET A 383 5.02 -14.87 -37.28
C MET A 383 6.11 -14.57 -36.27
N PHE A 384 7.00 -15.53 -36.02
CA PHE A 384 8.22 -15.35 -35.22
C PHE A 384 9.44 -15.30 -36.15
N MET A 385 10.27 -14.29 -35.99
CA MET A 385 11.59 -14.20 -36.63
C MET A 385 12.57 -13.49 -35.70
N CYS A 386 13.60 -14.21 -35.29
CA CYS A 386 14.62 -13.68 -34.40
C CYS A 386 15.99 -13.61 -35.08
N ALA A 387 16.80 -12.61 -34.73
CA ALA A 387 18.17 -12.47 -35.22
C ALA A 387 19.10 -13.64 -34.83
N CYS A 388 18.67 -14.53 -33.93
CA CYS A 388 19.38 -15.77 -33.62
C CYS A 388 19.22 -16.86 -34.68
N GLY A 389 18.43 -16.63 -35.74
CA GLY A 389 18.20 -17.56 -36.85
C GLY A 389 16.98 -18.47 -36.68
N LYS A 390 16.29 -18.40 -35.54
CA LYS A 390 15.01 -19.10 -35.32
C LYS A 390 13.86 -18.31 -35.96
N ALA A 391 13.04 -18.99 -36.75
CA ALA A 391 11.85 -18.44 -37.38
C ALA A 391 10.76 -19.52 -37.52
N GLY A 392 9.50 -19.09 -37.54
CA GLY A 392 8.36 -20.00 -37.72
C GLY A 392 7.03 -19.30 -37.47
N ARG A 393 5.94 -19.90 -37.96
CA ARG A 393 4.58 -19.50 -37.59
C ARG A 393 4.25 -20.07 -36.21
N ASN A 394 3.67 -19.26 -35.34
CA ASN A 394 3.26 -19.61 -33.97
C ASN A 394 4.38 -20.29 -33.16
N TYR A 395 5.63 -19.89 -33.37
CA TYR A 395 6.82 -20.50 -32.78
C TYR A 395 7.11 -19.91 -31.39
N ASP A 396 7.01 -20.73 -30.34
CA ASP A 396 7.39 -20.40 -28.97
C ASP A 396 8.38 -21.45 -28.43
N ASP A 397 9.55 -21.01 -27.96
CA ASP A 397 10.56 -21.87 -27.33
C ASP A 397 10.65 -21.68 -25.80
N GLY A 398 9.64 -21.05 -25.19
CA GLY A 398 9.49 -20.83 -23.75
C GLY A 398 10.33 -19.67 -23.20
N ARG A 399 11.00 -18.91 -24.07
CA ARG A 399 11.79 -17.72 -23.68
C ARG A 399 10.94 -16.47 -23.81
N ALA A 400 11.21 -15.45 -23.01
CA ALA A 400 10.51 -14.16 -23.12
C ALA A 400 10.62 -13.58 -24.55
N MET A 401 9.49 -13.12 -25.09
CA MET A 401 9.37 -12.61 -26.46
C MET A 401 8.81 -11.18 -26.48
N THR A 402 9.10 -10.46 -27.56
CA THR A 402 8.56 -9.12 -27.83
C THR A 402 8.25 -8.97 -29.32
N ALA A 403 7.19 -8.22 -29.63
CA ALA A 403 6.75 -7.96 -31.00
C ALA A 403 7.33 -6.64 -31.52
N CYS A 404 7.72 -6.60 -32.79
CA CYS A 404 8.11 -5.37 -33.46
C CYS A 404 6.90 -4.43 -33.61
N GLU A 405 7.00 -3.17 -33.20
CA GLU A 405 5.88 -2.22 -33.30
C GLU A 405 5.46 -1.87 -34.74
N ARG A 406 6.28 -2.22 -35.74
CA ARG A 406 6.02 -1.90 -37.15
C ARG A 406 5.39 -3.02 -37.93
N CYS A 407 5.97 -4.21 -37.84
CA CYS A 407 5.54 -5.37 -38.60
C CYS A 407 4.86 -6.43 -37.74
N LEU A 408 4.77 -6.23 -36.43
CA LEU A 408 4.18 -7.15 -35.45
C LEU A 408 4.78 -8.56 -35.46
N VAL A 409 5.95 -8.74 -36.07
CA VAL A 409 6.71 -10.00 -36.04
C VAL A 409 7.38 -10.15 -34.67
N TRP A 410 7.23 -11.34 -34.09
CA TRP A 410 7.74 -11.68 -32.77
C TRP A 410 9.22 -12.07 -32.80
N SER A 411 9.95 -11.75 -31.72
CA SER A 411 11.37 -12.08 -31.57
C SER A 411 11.72 -12.28 -30.09
N HIS A 412 12.82 -12.99 -29.79
CA HIS A 412 13.28 -13.15 -28.41
C HIS A 412 13.64 -11.82 -27.79
N LEU A 413 13.06 -11.53 -26.62
CA LEU A 413 13.35 -10.33 -25.85
C LEU A 413 14.86 -10.16 -25.65
N GLY A 414 15.54 -11.16 -25.09
CA GLY A 414 17.00 -11.09 -24.86
C GLY A 414 17.86 -10.91 -26.12
N CYS A 415 17.38 -11.32 -27.30
CA CYS A 415 18.09 -11.05 -28.56
C CYS A 415 17.87 -9.61 -29.03
N SER A 416 16.65 -9.11 -28.87
CA SER A 416 16.28 -7.72 -29.13
C SER A 416 17.06 -6.76 -28.23
N LEU A 417 17.17 -7.06 -26.93
CA LEU A 417 17.95 -6.23 -25.99
C LEU A 417 19.43 -6.18 -26.35
N ARG A 418 20.03 -7.32 -26.72
CA ARG A 418 21.43 -7.36 -27.17
C ARG A 418 21.66 -6.58 -28.47
N ALA A 419 20.71 -6.62 -29.39
CA ALA A 419 20.77 -5.82 -30.61
C ALA A 419 20.68 -4.32 -30.31
N GLU A 420 19.81 -3.92 -29.38
CA GLU A 420 19.63 -2.53 -28.98
C GLU A 420 20.83 -1.99 -28.18
N ALA A 421 21.37 -2.79 -27.25
CA ALA A 421 22.56 -2.44 -26.48
C ALA A 421 23.80 -2.28 -27.38
N ARG A 422 23.97 -3.14 -28.40
CA ARG A 422 25.02 -2.98 -29.41
C ARG A 422 24.86 -1.68 -30.21
N ARG A 423 23.63 -1.27 -30.49
CA ARG A 423 23.35 -0.01 -31.21
C ARG A 423 23.65 1.21 -30.35
N LEU A 424 23.24 1.18 -29.08
CA LEU A 424 23.40 2.30 -28.15
C LEU A 424 24.79 2.36 -27.50
N GLY A 425 25.62 1.32 -27.67
CA GLY A 425 26.97 1.26 -27.11
C GLY A 425 26.99 1.20 -25.57
N ARG A 426 25.86 0.87 -24.95
CA ARG A 426 25.70 0.74 -23.50
C ARG A 426 24.70 -0.36 -23.16
N GLU A 427 24.84 -0.94 -21.98
CA GLU A 427 23.79 -1.78 -21.40
C GLU A 427 22.58 -0.91 -21.05
N ILE A 428 21.39 -1.49 -21.16
CA ILE A 428 20.12 -0.82 -20.93
C ILE A 428 19.49 -1.52 -19.72
N GLY A 429 19.17 -0.74 -18.70
CA GLY A 429 18.71 -1.23 -17.39
C GLY A 429 17.25 -1.71 -17.44
N GLU A 430 16.84 -2.55 -16.48
CA GLU A 430 15.50 -3.16 -16.44
C GLU A 430 14.35 -2.14 -16.54
N ASP A 431 14.51 -0.97 -15.91
CA ASP A 431 13.51 0.11 -15.87
C ASP A 431 13.39 0.96 -17.16
N GLU A 432 14.44 0.98 -18.01
CA GLU A 432 14.42 1.75 -19.26
C GLU A 432 13.63 1.04 -20.37
N TRP A 433 13.40 -0.27 -20.24
CA TRP A 433 12.81 -1.09 -21.31
C TRP A 433 11.31 -0.94 -21.45
N GLU A 434 10.58 -0.70 -20.36
CA GLU A 434 9.13 -0.44 -20.42
C GLU A 434 8.80 0.82 -21.23
N GLN A 435 9.80 1.67 -21.47
CA GLN A 435 9.67 2.94 -22.18
C GLN A 435 10.28 2.90 -23.60
N LEU A 436 10.90 1.80 -24.01
CA LEU A 436 11.60 1.68 -25.30
C LEU A 436 10.78 0.89 -26.31
N SER A 437 10.44 1.54 -27.43
CA SER A 437 9.79 0.89 -28.58
C SER A 437 10.77 -0.01 -29.35
N TYR A 438 10.44 -1.30 -29.46
CA TYR A 438 11.26 -2.24 -30.23
C TYR A 438 10.86 -2.27 -31.71
N VAL A 439 11.86 -2.06 -32.58
CA VAL A 439 11.73 -2.21 -34.04
C VAL A 439 12.68 -3.30 -34.52
N CYS A 440 12.25 -4.24 -35.36
CA CYS A 440 13.16 -5.30 -35.82
C CYS A 440 14.24 -4.77 -36.81
N PRO A 441 15.40 -5.43 -36.95
CA PRO A 441 16.45 -5.00 -37.89
C PRO A 441 15.95 -4.83 -39.33
N SER A 442 15.07 -5.72 -39.80
CA SER A 442 14.49 -5.63 -41.14
C SER A 442 13.71 -4.32 -41.35
N CYS A 443 12.85 -3.96 -40.40
CA CYS A 443 12.10 -2.71 -40.47
C CYS A 443 12.96 -1.45 -40.26
N ARG A 444 14.13 -1.58 -39.61
CA ARG A 444 15.09 -0.48 -39.46
C ARG A 444 15.89 -0.24 -40.75
N SER A 445 16.34 -1.31 -41.42
CA SER A 445 17.03 -1.21 -42.70
C SER A 445 16.13 -0.59 -43.79
N SER A 446 14.83 -0.85 -43.72
CA SER A 446 13.83 -0.21 -44.61
C SER A 446 13.57 1.27 -44.32
N GLN A 447 14.18 1.90 -43.30
CA GLN A 447 14.08 3.34 -43.06
C GLN A 447 15.27 4.17 -43.60
N GLN A 448 16.38 3.50 -43.93
CA GLN A 448 17.61 4.17 -44.38
C GLN A 448 17.73 4.22 -45.91
N ASN A 449 16.80 3.58 -46.62
CA ASN A 449 16.47 3.80 -48.03
C ASN A 449 15.09 4.44 -48.11
#